data_AF-A0A0P7ZAU1-F1
#
_entry.id   AF-A0A0P7ZAU1-F1
#
_cell.length_a   1.000
_cell.length_b   1.000
_cell.length_c   1.000
_cell.angle_alpha   90.00
_cell.angle_beta   90.00
_cell.angle_gamma   90.00
#
_symmetry.space_group_name_H-M   'P 1'
#
loop_
_entity.id
_entity.type
_entity.pdbx_description
1 polymer ?
#
loop_
_entity_poly.entity_id
_entity_poly.type
_entity_poly.pdbx_seq_one_letter_code
_entity_poly.pdbx_strand_id
1 'polypeptide(L)'
;MSKVLRTVGKISEPRDRFHPRRSLHHGNPTALRKHNERVGAVIHAYNSAHSFTYLAWTHAAAKDNHQASHAIWFSFGSDKSQRDFVMNYVRNHKKIKPPIRRSIVWAITALNELAILRNDIAHTDMMWAYTKMEAGLLAKDGTRKRLEEQPFDKNWRYLKGDFSALSNYIMDLAWDITFENTWPSSKRPRLRLCRSKDAKSQERSRQAKRKARRPT
;
A
#
# COMPACT_ATOMS: atom_id res chain seq x y z
N MET A 1 2.62 2.09 23.26
CA MET A 1 1.53 2.57 22.38
C MET A 1 1.95 3.94 21.86
N SER A 2 2.25 4.09 20.56
CA SER A 2 2.57 5.42 19.99
C SER A 2 1.29 6.27 19.92
N LYS A 3 1.32 7.49 20.45
CA LYS A 3 0.17 8.41 20.46
C LYS A 3 0.20 9.30 19.22
N VAL A 4 -0.94 9.39 18.53
CA VAL A 4 -1.14 10.35 17.43
C VAL A 4 -1.63 11.68 18.03
N LEU A 5 -0.82 12.74 17.93
CA LEU A 5 -1.02 13.97 18.69
C LEU A 5 -1.88 14.98 17.88
N ARG A 6 -2.69 15.80 18.58
CA ARG A 6 -3.67 16.74 17.99
C ARG A 6 -3.15 18.17 17.84
N THR A 7 -2.01 18.49 18.44
CA THR A 7 -1.53 19.86 18.54
C THR A 7 -0.03 19.85 18.70
N VAL A 8 0.67 20.64 17.88
CA VAL A 8 2.07 20.94 18.13
C VAL A 8 2.10 21.99 19.22
N GLY A 9 2.36 21.57 20.47
CA GLY A 9 2.72 22.50 21.54
C GLY A 9 3.95 23.29 21.12
N LYS A 10 3.91 24.61 21.34
CA LYS A 10 4.93 25.64 21.01
C LYS A 10 6.23 25.05 20.42
N ILE A 11 6.27 25.03 19.10
CA ILE A 11 7.50 24.78 18.34
C ILE A 11 8.41 25.98 18.62
N SER A 12 9.60 25.73 19.17
CA SER A 12 10.66 26.69 19.48
C SER A 12 10.36 27.73 20.58
N GLU A 13 11.32 27.93 21.47
CA GLU A 13 11.40 29.20 22.19
C GLU A 13 11.63 30.33 21.17
N PRO A 14 11.11 31.56 21.39
CA PRO A 14 11.26 32.66 20.44
C PRO A 14 12.70 32.93 19.97
N ARG A 15 13.70 32.54 20.76
CA ARG A 15 15.13 32.70 20.49
C ARG A 15 15.69 31.71 19.45
N ASP A 16 15.05 30.56 19.25
CA ASP A 16 15.50 29.55 18.28
C ASP A 16 15.05 29.85 16.84
N ARG A 17 14.21 30.88 16.63
CA ARG A 17 13.75 31.29 15.28
C ARG A 17 14.88 31.78 14.38
N PHE A 18 15.90 32.42 14.95
CA PHE A 18 16.94 33.12 14.17
C PHE A 18 18.23 32.30 14.03
N HIS A 19 18.42 31.29 14.87
CA HIS A 19 19.54 30.35 14.79
C HIS A 19 19.06 28.94 15.11
N PRO A 20 18.34 28.27 14.17
CA PRO A 20 17.94 26.89 14.37
C PRO A 20 19.21 26.05 14.53
N ARG A 21 19.55 25.66 15.76
CA ARG A 21 20.63 24.71 15.98
C ARG A 21 20.21 23.44 15.27
N ARG A 22 20.95 23.04 14.22
CA ARG A 22 20.84 21.71 13.59
C ARG A 22 21.31 20.59 14.53
N SER A 23 21.34 20.81 15.84
CA SER A 23 21.35 19.71 16.78
C SER A 23 19.97 19.07 16.68
N LEU A 24 19.89 17.91 16.01
CA LEU A 24 18.82 16.97 16.29
C LEU A 24 18.74 16.87 17.80
N HIS A 25 17.64 17.33 18.40
CA HIS A 25 17.38 17.08 19.81
C HIS A 25 17.67 15.59 20.02
N HIS A 26 18.33 15.21 21.11
CA HIS A 26 18.68 13.81 21.43
C HIS A 26 17.45 12.86 21.54
N GLY A 27 16.27 13.27 21.06
CA GLY A 27 15.20 12.41 20.61
C GLY A 27 15.78 11.16 19.97
N ASN A 28 15.46 10.05 20.61
CA ASN A 28 16.19 8.80 20.56
C ASN A 28 16.52 8.41 19.10
N PRO A 29 17.78 8.54 18.65
CA PRO A 29 18.20 8.21 17.28
C PRO A 29 17.78 6.79 16.87
N THR A 30 17.67 5.89 17.86
CA THR A 30 17.17 4.52 17.67
C THR A 30 15.72 4.47 17.22
N ALA A 31 14.84 5.33 17.74
CA ALA A 31 13.43 5.34 17.37
C ALA A 31 13.21 5.96 15.99
N LEU A 32 13.92 7.04 15.64
CA LEU A 32 13.92 7.57 14.27
C LEU A 32 14.45 6.54 13.28
N ARG A 33 15.59 5.91 13.58
CA ARG A 33 16.15 4.83 12.75
C ARG A 33 15.16 3.70 12.56
N LYS A 34 14.56 3.19 13.65
CA LYS A 34 13.53 2.13 13.59
C LYS A 34 12.31 2.56 12.77
N HIS A 35 11.87 3.81 12.85
CA HIS A 35 10.77 4.31 12.04
C HIS A 35 11.15 4.29 10.55
N ASN A 36 12.28 4.91 10.19
CA ASN A 36 12.76 4.99 8.81
C ASN A 36 13.01 3.60 8.19
N GLU A 37 13.58 2.66 8.94
CA GLU A 37 13.74 1.26 8.51
C GLU A 37 12.40 0.62 8.14
N ARG A 38 11.36 0.82 8.97
CA ARG A 38 10.02 0.27 8.72
C ARG A 38 9.36 0.91 7.51
N VAL A 39 9.43 2.23 7.40
CA VAL A 39 8.90 2.99 6.25
C VAL A 39 9.59 2.56 4.97
N GLY A 40 10.93 2.53 4.98
CA GLY A 40 11.74 2.10 3.83
C GLY A 40 11.42 0.67 3.40
N ALA A 41 11.26 -0.25 4.34
CA ALA A 41 10.88 -1.63 4.02
C ALA A 41 9.50 -1.75 3.35
N VAL A 42 8.52 -0.92 3.77
CA VAL A 42 7.20 -0.87 3.14
C VAL A 42 7.26 -0.24 1.75
N ILE A 43 7.98 0.88 1.61
CA ILE A 43 8.15 1.57 0.31
C ILE A 43 8.84 0.65 -0.69
N HIS A 44 9.90 -0.06 -0.27
CA HIS A 44 10.59 -1.00 -1.12
C HIS A 44 9.66 -2.12 -1.61
N ALA A 45 8.89 -2.75 -0.70
CA ALA A 45 7.94 -3.80 -1.07
C ALA A 45 6.84 -3.30 -2.02
N TYR A 46 6.33 -2.07 -1.81
CA TYR A 46 5.39 -1.44 -2.73
C TYR A 46 6.01 -1.21 -4.12
N ASN A 47 7.24 -0.68 -4.18
CA ASN A 47 7.93 -0.43 -5.44
C ASN A 47 8.16 -1.74 -6.21
N SER A 48 8.52 -2.85 -5.53
CA SER A 48 8.61 -4.16 -6.17
C SER A 48 7.28 -4.60 -6.81
N ALA A 49 6.16 -4.48 -6.07
CA ALA A 49 4.84 -4.81 -6.60
C ALA A 49 4.44 -3.91 -7.79
N HIS A 50 4.77 -2.63 -7.74
CA HIS A 50 4.52 -1.68 -8.82
C HIS A 50 5.38 -2.01 -10.07
N SER A 51 6.65 -2.34 -9.89
CA SER A 51 7.54 -2.78 -10.98
C SER A 51 7.04 -4.04 -11.66
N PHE A 52 6.48 -5.02 -10.92
CA PHE A 52 5.86 -6.18 -11.57
C PHE A 52 4.54 -5.84 -12.26
N THR A 53 3.84 -4.78 -11.85
CA THR A 53 2.69 -4.29 -12.61
C THR A 53 3.13 -3.72 -13.97
N TYR A 54 4.27 -3.04 -14.01
CA TYR A 54 4.90 -2.64 -15.27
C TYR A 54 5.28 -3.85 -16.13
N LEU A 55 5.86 -4.90 -15.54
CA LEU A 55 6.16 -6.14 -16.26
C LEU A 55 4.90 -6.81 -16.84
N ALA A 56 3.81 -6.87 -16.06
CA ALA A 56 2.54 -7.38 -16.54
C ALA A 56 1.98 -6.53 -17.71
N TRP A 57 2.17 -5.20 -17.66
CA TRP A 57 1.82 -4.30 -18.76
C TRP A 57 2.62 -4.59 -20.02
N THR A 58 3.95 -4.73 -19.93
CA THR A 58 4.77 -5.00 -21.10
C THR A 58 4.40 -6.35 -21.72
N HIS A 59 4.18 -7.40 -20.93
CA HIS A 59 3.71 -8.67 -21.50
C HIS A 59 2.30 -8.60 -22.12
N ALA A 60 1.42 -7.76 -21.57
CA ALA A 60 0.06 -7.60 -22.07
C ALA A 60 -0.05 -6.73 -23.35
N ALA A 61 0.82 -5.74 -23.51
CA ALA A 61 0.71 -4.71 -24.56
C ALA A 61 1.89 -4.63 -25.53
N ALA A 62 3.09 -5.04 -25.10
CA ALA A 62 4.32 -4.82 -25.87
C ALA A 62 4.58 -5.84 -26.97
N LYS A 63 3.69 -6.81 -27.21
CA LYS A 63 3.91 -7.85 -28.23
C LYS A 63 4.22 -7.26 -29.62
N ASP A 64 3.63 -6.11 -29.92
CA ASP A 64 3.76 -5.45 -31.21
C ASP A 64 4.75 -4.25 -31.17
N ASN A 65 4.90 -3.57 -30.02
CA ASN A 65 5.83 -2.44 -29.87
C ASN A 65 6.22 -2.16 -28.40
N HIS A 66 7.40 -2.62 -27.99
CA HIS A 66 7.93 -2.40 -26.64
C HIS A 66 8.28 -0.95 -26.35
N GLN A 67 8.83 -0.21 -27.31
CA GLN A 67 9.21 1.19 -27.12
C GLN A 67 7.97 2.08 -26.88
N ALA A 68 6.91 1.89 -27.67
CA ALA A 68 5.65 2.59 -27.47
C ALA A 68 5.02 2.24 -26.12
N SER A 69 5.04 0.97 -25.74
CA SER A 69 4.48 0.51 -24.45
C SER A 69 5.24 1.10 -23.26
N HIS A 70 6.56 1.19 -23.34
CA HIS A 70 7.42 1.87 -22.36
C HIS A 70 7.10 3.36 -22.30
N ALA A 71 7.06 4.05 -23.44
CA ALA A 71 6.74 5.48 -23.50
C ALA A 71 5.36 5.80 -22.91
N ILE A 72 4.34 4.96 -23.18
CA ILE A 72 3.01 5.08 -22.60
C ILE A 72 3.05 4.92 -21.08
N TRP A 73 3.79 3.93 -20.56
CA TRP A 73 3.89 3.73 -19.10
C TRP A 73 4.47 4.96 -18.39
N PHE A 74 5.54 5.54 -18.94
CA PHE A 74 6.22 6.69 -18.35
C PHE A 74 5.59 8.05 -18.67
N SER A 75 4.56 8.11 -19.53
CA SER A 75 3.82 9.36 -19.79
C SER A 75 2.83 9.73 -18.68
N PHE A 76 2.45 8.77 -17.83
CA PHE A 76 1.56 9.01 -16.70
C PHE A 76 2.29 9.71 -15.54
N GLY A 77 1.70 10.78 -15.01
CA GLY A 77 2.24 11.54 -13.89
C GLY A 77 2.03 10.92 -12.50
N SER A 78 1.42 9.73 -12.39
CA SER A 78 1.25 9.05 -11.10
C SER A 78 1.17 7.54 -11.22
N ASP A 79 1.69 6.82 -10.22
CA ASP A 79 1.60 5.36 -10.12
C ASP A 79 0.15 4.86 -10.15
N LYS A 80 -0.79 5.62 -9.56
CA LYS A 80 -2.20 5.27 -9.57
C LYS A 80 -2.76 5.30 -10.98
N SER A 81 -2.46 6.35 -11.76
CA SER A 81 -2.88 6.46 -13.16
C SER A 81 -2.31 5.33 -14.00
N GLN A 82 -1.04 4.97 -13.82
CA GLN A 82 -0.41 3.81 -14.49
C GLN A 82 -1.17 2.52 -14.20
N ARG A 83 -1.44 2.23 -12.93
CA ARG A 83 -2.18 1.02 -12.53
C ARG A 83 -3.62 0.99 -13.03
N ASP A 84 -4.33 2.10 -12.94
CA ASP A 84 -5.71 2.20 -13.42
C ASP A 84 -5.78 2.03 -14.94
N PHE A 85 -4.80 2.55 -15.68
CA PHE A 85 -4.65 2.32 -17.10
C PHE A 85 -4.46 0.84 -17.44
N VAL A 86 -3.53 0.14 -16.77
CA VAL A 86 -3.35 -1.31 -16.96
C VAL A 86 -4.64 -2.07 -16.66
N MET A 87 -5.31 -1.73 -15.55
CA MET A 87 -6.57 -2.35 -15.18
C MET A 87 -7.63 -2.18 -16.28
N ASN A 88 -7.75 -0.99 -16.86
CA ASN A 88 -8.70 -0.72 -17.94
C ASN A 88 -8.31 -1.41 -19.25
N TYR A 89 -7.02 -1.42 -19.60
CA TYR A 89 -6.51 -2.14 -20.77
C TYR A 89 -6.82 -3.63 -20.66
N VAL A 90 -6.42 -4.26 -19.56
CA VAL A 90 -6.58 -5.71 -19.34
C VAL A 90 -8.06 -6.11 -19.31
N ARG A 91 -8.95 -5.28 -18.76
CA ARG A 91 -10.42 -5.55 -18.77
C ARG A 91 -10.97 -5.71 -20.19
N ASN A 92 -10.48 -4.91 -21.12
CA ASN A 92 -11.00 -4.87 -22.49
C ASN A 92 -10.17 -5.74 -23.46
N HIS A 93 -9.01 -6.23 -23.04
CA HIS A 93 -8.11 -6.98 -23.90
C HIS A 93 -8.67 -8.39 -24.21
N LYS A 94 -9.02 -8.64 -25.47
CA LYS A 94 -9.66 -9.90 -25.89
C LYS A 94 -8.71 -11.11 -25.90
N LYS A 95 -7.40 -10.89 -26.08
CA LYS A 95 -6.41 -11.98 -26.16
C LYS A 95 -6.03 -12.55 -24.78
N ILE A 96 -6.26 -11.82 -23.68
CA ILE A 96 -5.94 -12.31 -22.34
C ILE A 96 -7.09 -13.16 -21.82
N LYS A 97 -6.78 -14.38 -21.36
CA LYS A 97 -7.78 -15.33 -20.84
C LYS A 97 -8.61 -14.70 -19.70
N PRO A 98 -9.94 -14.89 -19.66
CA PRO A 98 -10.81 -14.26 -18.66
C PRO A 98 -10.40 -14.48 -17.19
N PRO A 99 -9.92 -15.67 -16.76
CA PRO A 99 -9.43 -15.87 -15.39
C PRO A 99 -8.25 -14.97 -15.04
N ILE A 100 -7.26 -14.86 -15.94
CA ILE A 100 -6.07 -14.01 -15.77
C ILE A 100 -6.50 -12.54 -15.69
N ARG A 101 -7.38 -12.08 -16.61
CA ARG A 101 -7.92 -10.70 -16.57
C ARG A 101 -8.52 -10.36 -15.20
N ARG A 102 -9.39 -11.24 -14.68
CA ARG A 102 -10.02 -11.05 -13.36
C ARG A 102 -9.00 -11.00 -12.23
N SER A 103 -7.94 -11.80 -12.31
CA SER A 103 -6.88 -11.84 -11.31
C SER A 103 -5.98 -10.61 -11.33
N ILE A 104 -5.62 -10.10 -12.52
CA ILE A 104 -4.86 -8.84 -12.66
C ILE A 104 -5.69 -7.67 -12.13
N VAL A 105 -6.96 -7.57 -12.54
CA VAL A 105 -7.87 -6.51 -12.04
C VAL A 105 -7.99 -6.55 -10.53
N TRP A 106 -8.13 -7.75 -9.95
CA TRP A 106 -8.15 -7.93 -8.50
C TRP A 106 -6.83 -7.48 -7.86
N ALA A 107 -5.68 -7.91 -8.39
CA ALA A 107 -4.37 -7.59 -7.84
C ALA A 107 -4.09 -6.08 -7.86
N ILE A 108 -4.41 -5.40 -8.96
CA ILE A 108 -4.29 -3.95 -9.08
C ILE A 108 -5.23 -3.22 -8.12
N THR A 109 -6.47 -3.71 -7.97
CA THR A 109 -7.43 -3.13 -7.01
C THR A 109 -6.89 -3.24 -5.58
N ALA A 110 -6.38 -4.40 -5.19
CA ALA A 110 -5.76 -4.62 -3.89
C ALA A 110 -4.51 -3.76 -3.69
N LEU A 111 -3.65 -3.65 -4.70
CA LEU A 111 -2.46 -2.79 -4.67
C LEU A 111 -2.84 -1.31 -4.46
N ASN A 112 -3.89 -0.83 -5.14
CA ASN A 112 -4.43 0.50 -4.95
C ASN A 112 -4.97 0.73 -3.52
N GLU A 113 -5.64 -0.24 -2.92
CA GLU A 113 -6.10 -0.15 -1.53
C GLU A 113 -4.92 -0.04 -0.54
N LEU A 114 -3.89 -0.89 -0.69
CA LEU A 114 -2.71 -0.85 0.18
C LEU A 114 -1.84 0.38 -0.06
N ALA A 115 -1.82 0.92 -1.28
CA ALA A 115 -1.08 2.14 -1.63
C ALA A 115 -1.56 3.35 -0.81
N ILE A 116 -2.83 3.38 -0.39
CA ILE A 116 -3.36 4.42 0.50
C ILE A 116 -2.61 4.38 1.85
N LEU A 117 -2.47 3.19 2.43
CA LEU A 117 -1.75 3.01 3.70
C LEU A 117 -0.26 3.36 3.54
N ARG A 118 0.37 2.95 2.42
CA ARG A 118 1.75 3.35 2.11
C ARG A 118 1.89 4.87 2.05
N ASN A 119 0.99 5.57 1.37
CA ASN A 119 1.04 7.03 1.26
C ASN A 119 0.82 7.70 2.62
N ASP A 120 -0.11 7.19 3.43
CA ASP A 120 -0.30 7.66 4.80
C ASP A 120 1.00 7.56 5.59
N ILE A 121 1.70 6.44 5.50
CA ILE A 121 2.97 6.22 6.20
C ILE A 121 4.09 7.13 5.65
N ALA A 122 4.20 7.24 4.33
CA ALA A 122 5.27 8.01 3.68
C ALA A 122 5.14 9.53 3.89
N HIS A 123 3.93 10.02 4.12
CA HIS A 123 3.63 11.45 4.28
C HIS A 123 3.22 11.84 5.70
N THR A 124 3.38 10.95 6.68
CA THR A 124 3.15 11.27 8.09
C THR A 124 4.48 11.61 8.74
N ASP A 125 4.59 12.85 9.22
CA ASP A 125 5.80 13.31 9.88
C ASP A 125 5.92 12.68 11.26
N MET A 126 7.13 12.26 11.63
CA MET A 126 7.41 11.86 13.00
C MET A 126 7.68 13.11 13.84
N MET A 127 6.94 13.27 14.93
CA MET A 127 7.12 14.38 15.87
C MET A 127 7.58 13.88 17.23
N TRP A 128 8.34 14.71 17.95
CA TRP A 128 8.76 14.43 19.32
C TRP A 128 7.99 15.31 20.29
N ALA A 129 7.31 14.71 21.25
CA ALA A 129 6.71 15.46 22.34
C ALA A 129 7.80 15.81 23.37
N TYR A 130 8.26 17.06 23.39
CA TYR A 130 9.32 17.55 24.29
C TYR A 130 9.08 17.20 25.76
N THR A 131 7.84 17.31 26.23
CA THR A 131 7.48 17.07 27.63
C THR A 131 7.59 15.60 28.05
N LYS A 132 7.59 14.65 27.10
CA LYS A 132 7.56 13.20 27.38
C LYS A 132 8.70 12.44 26.71
N MET A 133 9.46 13.10 25.83
CA MET A 133 10.44 12.48 24.93
C MET A 133 9.86 11.27 24.17
N GLU A 134 8.54 11.27 23.93
CA GLU A 134 7.83 10.20 23.24
C GLU A 134 7.72 10.52 21.75
N ALA A 135 7.96 9.51 20.90
CA ALA A 135 7.74 9.61 19.47
C ALA A 135 6.24 9.51 19.14
N GLY A 136 5.73 10.53 18.48
CA GLY A 136 4.37 10.61 17.94
C GLY A 136 4.37 10.74 16.43
N LEU A 137 3.19 10.61 15.84
CA LEU A 137 2.94 10.83 14.41
C LEU A 137 2.10 12.09 14.25
N LEU A 138 2.50 12.96 13.32
CA LEU A 138 1.79 14.16 12.90
C LEU A 138 1.15 13.89 11.53
N ALA A 139 -0.19 13.84 11.50
CA ALA A 139 -0.96 13.52 10.31
C ALA A 139 -2.17 14.44 10.17
N LYS A 140 -2.58 14.73 8.92
CA LYS A 140 -3.86 15.40 8.61
C LYS A 140 -5.04 14.51 9.01
N ASP A 141 -6.20 15.10 9.31
CA ASP A 141 -7.37 14.40 9.90
C ASP A 141 -7.74 13.06 9.24
N GLY A 142 -7.76 12.98 7.90
CA GLY A 142 -8.09 11.74 7.19
C GLY A 142 -7.03 10.64 7.34
N THR A 143 -5.75 11.00 7.19
CA THR A 143 -4.61 10.09 7.38
C THR A 143 -4.47 9.68 8.84
N ARG A 144 -4.67 10.62 9.75
CA ARG A 144 -4.72 10.39 11.19
C ARG A 144 -5.75 9.32 11.54
N LYS A 145 -7.00 9.49 11.12
CA LYS A 145 -8.07 8.54 11.43
C LYS A 145 -7.71 7.12 10.97
N ARG A 146 -7.14 6.99 9.76
CA ARG A 146 -6.70 5.70 9.24
C ARG A 146 -5.54 5.10 10.03
N LEU A 147 -4.56 5.91 10.42
CA LEU A 147 -3.44 5.47 11.27
C LEU A 147 -3.88 5.14 12.71
N GLU A 148 -4.92 5.78 13.23
CA GLU A 148 -5.53 5.41 14.51
C GLU A 148 -6.29 4.07 14.40
N GLU A 149 -7.04 3.85 13.32
CA GLU A 149 -7.74 2.59 13.04
C GLU A 149 -6.79 1.42 12.73
N GLN A 150 -5.68 1.71 12.05
CA GLN A 150 -4.65 0.75 11.66
C GLN A 150 -3.26 1.28 12.05
N PRO A 151 -2.87 1.15 13.34
CA PRO A 151 -1.59 1.66 13.83
C PRO A 151 -0.41 1.08 13.06
N PHE A 152 0.40 1.96 12.47
CA PHE A 152 1.54 1.57 11.64
C PHE A 152 2.57 0.75 12.42
N ASP A 153 2.84 1.12 13.67
CA ASP A 153 3.77 0.42 14.57
C ASP A 153 3.42 -1.07 14.75
N LYS A 154 2.14 -1.42 14.68
CA LYS A 154 1.63 -2.80 14.77
C LYS A 154 1.50 -3.49 13.43
N ASN A 155 1.16 -2.74 12.38
CA ASN A 155 0.74 -3.30 11.10
C ASN A 155 1.80 -3.25 9.98
N TRP A 156 2.92 -2.56 10.17
CA TRP A 156 3.93 -2.39 9.11
C TRP A 156 4.43 -3.72 8.52
N ARG A 157 4.58 -4.75 9.35
CA ARG A 157 5.00 -6.10 8.90
C ARG A 157 3.96 -6.74 8.01
N TYR A 158 2.68 -6.58 8.34
CA TYR A 158 1.58 -7.08 7.52
C TYR A 158 1.48 -6.32 6.21
N LEU A 159 1.65 -4.99 6.23
CA LEU A 159 1.64 -4.19 5.00
C LEU A 159 2.79 -4.57 4.07
N LYS A 160 4.01 -4.68 4.61
CA LYS A 160 5.17 -5.21 3.86
C LYS A 160 4.87 -6.58 3.28
N GLY A 161 4.37 -7.51 4.10
CA GLY A 161 4.06 -8.87 3.68
C GLY A 161 2.98 -8.95 2.60
N ASP A 162 1.92 -8.15 2.72
CA ASP A 162 0.84 -8.06 1.74
C ASP A 162 1.37 -7.51 0.40
N PHE A 163 2.24 -6.49 0.41
CA PHE A 163 2.90 -6.01 -0.80
C PHE A 163 3.82 -7.07 -1.42
N SER A 164 4.63 -7.77 -0.62
CA SER A 164 5.47 -8.86 -1.15
C SER A 164 4.66 -10.01 -1.73
N ALA A 165 3.54 -10.38 -1.10
CA ALA A 165 2.64 -11.40 -1.62
C ALA A 165 1.99 -10.97 -2.94
N LEU A 166 1.55 -9.70 -3.04
CA LEU A 166 1.05 -9.14 -4.29
C LEU A 166 2.13 -9.07 -5.37
N SER A 167 3.34 -8.67 -5.01
CA SER A 167 4.50 -8.59 -5.90
C SER A 167 4.75 -9.92 -6.61
N ASN A 168 4.89 -11.00 -5.84
CA ASN A 168 5.08 -12.34 -6.39
C ASN A 168 3.88 -12.78 -7.23
N TYR A 169 2.67 -12.52 -6.75
CA TYR A 169 1.46 -12.89 -7.47
C TYR A 169 1.32 -12.18 -8.83
N ILE A 170 1.66 -10.89 -8.90
CA ILE A 170 1.62 -10.11 -10.15
C ILE A 170 2.71 -10.61 -11.11
N MET A 171 3.90 -10.95 -10.60
CA MET A 171 4.96 -11.56 -11.40
C MET A 171 4.48 -12.87 -12.03
N ASP A 172 3.86 -13.76 -11.26
CA ASP A 172 3.31 -15.02 -11.77
C ASP A 172 2.25 -14.78 -12.85
N LEU A 173 1.36 -13.79 -12.65
CA LEU A 173 0.36 -13.41 -13.66
C LEU A 173 0.99 -12.85 -14.94
N ALA A 174 2.11 -12.14 -14.84
CA ALA A 174 2.86 -11.63 -15.97
C ALA A 174 3.46 -12.77 -16.81
N TRP A 175 3.95 -13.82 -16.14
CA TRP A 175 4.40 -15.05 -16.78
C TRP A 175 3.26 -15.84 -17.42
N ASP A 176 2.10 -15.93 -16.76
CA ASP A 176 0.90 -16.59 -17.30
C ASP A 176 0.39 -15.93 -18.60
N ILE A 177 0.56 -14.61 -18.74
CA ILE A 177 0.25 -13.90 -20.00
C ILE A 177 1.18 -14.37 -21.13
N THR A 178 2.46 -14.61 -20.83
CA THR A 178 3.50 -14.89 -21.82
C THR A 178 3.51 -16.36 -22.25
N PHE A 179 3.37 -17.29 -21.31
CA PHE A 179 3.58 -18.72 -21.56
C PHE A 179 2.29 -19.56 -21.63
N GLU A 180 1.13 -18.91 -21.77
CA GLU A 180 -0.17 -19.54 -22.04
C GLU A 180 -0.57 -20.72 -21.12
N ASN A 181 -0.27 -20.67 -19.82
CA ASN A 181 -0.58 -21.69 -18.79
C ASN A 181 0.26 -22.99 -18.86
N THR A 182 1.55 -22.91 -19.19
CA THR A 182 2.46 -24.07 -18.99
C THR A 182 2.56 -24.49 -17.52
N TRP A 183 2.18 -23.61 -16.58
CA TRP A 183 2.22 -23.84 -15.14
C TRP A 183 0.82 -23.67 -14.53
N PRO A 184 0.51 -24.37 -13.42
CA PRO A 184 -0.73 -24.13 -12.70
C PRO A 184 -0.75 -22.69 -12.17
N SER A 185 -1.77 -21.92 -12.55
CA SER A 185 -1.89 -20.52 -12.15
C SER A 185 -1.81 -20.37 -10.63
N SER A 186 -1.01 -19.40 -10.18
CA SER A 186 -0.86 -19.08 -8.77
C SER A 186 -2.22 -18.75 -8.14
N LYS A 187 -2.39 -19.19 -6.88
CA LYS A 187 -3.57 -18.86 -6.09
C LYS A 187 -3.47 -17.43 -5.59
N ARG A 188 -4.62 -16.73 -5.54
CA ARG A 188 -4.69 -15.37 -4.99
C ARG A 188 -4.19 -15.37 -3.53
N PRO A 189 -3.25 -14.47 -3.17
CA PRO A 189 -2.80 -14.36 -1.79
C PRO A 189 -3.91 -13.84 -0.89
N ARG A 190 -3.91 -14.28 0.37
CA ARG A 190 -4.81 -13.77 1.41
C ARG A 190 -4.16 -12.56 2.06
N LEU A 191 -4.59 -11.38 1.66
CA LEU A 191 -4.07 -10.11 2.17
C LEU A 191 -4.72 -9.78 3.52
N ARG A 192 -3.92 -9.38 4.50
CA ARG A 192 -4.40 -9.11 5.87
C ARG A 192 -5.00 -7.72 6.01
N LEU A 193 -4.46 -6.75 5.28
CA LEU A 193 -4.82 -5.33 5.41
C LEU A 193 -5.77 -4.83 4.32
N CYS A 194 -5.94 -5.57 3.22
CA CYS A 194 -7.05 -5.31 2.30
C CYS A 194 -8.36 -5.67 2.98
N ARG A 195 -9.12 -4.65 3.36
CA ARG A 195 -10.50 -4.79 3.82
C ARG A 195 -11.36 -5.10 2.59
N SER A 196 -11.35 -6.35 2.12
CA SER A 196 -12.28 -6.72 1.05
C SER A 196 -13.69 -6.34 1.51
N LYS A 197 -14.44 -5.65 0.65
CA LYS A 197 -15.88 -5.42 0.89
C LYS A 197 -16.60 -6.75 1.18
N ASP A 198 -16.04 -7.85 0.66
CA ASP A 198 -16.44 -9.23 0.92
C ASP A 198 -16.27 -9.63 2.40
N ALA A 199 -15.25 -9.19 3.11
CA ALA A 199 -15.10 -9.50 4.54
C ALA A 199 -16.22 -8.85 5.37
N LYS A 200 -16.57 -7.58 5.10
CA LYS A 200 -17.72 -6.92 5.74
C LYS A 200 -19.06 -7.53 5.31
N SER A 201 -19.18 -7.93 4.05
CA SER A 201 -20.37 -8.61 3.53
C SER A 201 -20.55 -10.01 4.13
N GLN A 202 -19.46 -10.78 4.24
CA GLN A 202 -19.44 -12.10 4.88
C GLN A 202 -19.69 -12.00 6.39
N GLU A 203 -19.13 -11.01 7.08
CA GLU A 203 -19.40 -10.74 8.50
C GLU A 203 -20.89 -10.42 8.71
N ARG A 204 -21.47 -9.54 7.88
CA ARG A 204 -22.91 -9.21 7.91
C ARG A 204 -23.77 -10.44 7.62
N SER A 205 -23.40 -11.26 6.65
CA SER A 205 -24.13 -12.49 6.29
C SER A 205 -24.05 -13.55 7.40
N ARG A 206 -22.89 -13.68 8.07
CA ARG A 206 -22.72 -14.55 9.26
C ARG A 206 -23.50 -14.06 10.46
N GLN A 207 -23.52 -12.75 10.72
CA GLN A 207 -24.32 -12.14 11.78
C GLN A 207 -25.82 -12.30 11.54
N ALA A 208 -26.29 -12.13 10.29
CA ALA A 208 -27.67 -12.37 9.91
C ALA A 208 -28.09 -13.83 10.16
N LYS A 209 -27.25 -14.80 9.74
CA LYS A 209 -27.47 -16.23 10.01
C LYS A 209 -27.46 -16.58 11.51
N ARG A 210 -26.63 -15.91 12.31
CA ARG A 210 -26.60 -16.09 13.77
C ARG A 210 -27.85 -15.54 14.47
N LYS A 211 -28.37 -14.38 14.04
CA LYS A 211 -29.63 -13.84 14.55
C LYS A 211 -30.82 -14.74 14.22
N ALA A 212 -30.88 -15.30 13.02
CA ALA A 212 -31.96 -16.20 12.59
C ALA A 212 -31.97 -17.56 13.32
N ARG A 213 -30.88 -17.94 14.00
CA ARG A 213 -30.73 -19.23 14.71
C ARG A 213 -30.94 -19.13 16.22
N ARG A 214 -31.21 -17.94 16.78
CA ARG A 214 -31.57 -17.83 18.19
C ARG A 214 -33.08 -18.09 18.31
N PRO A 215 -33.52 -19.18 18.95
CA PRO A 215 -34.92 -19.37 19.27
C PRO A 215 -35.33 -18.28 20.27
N THR A 216 -36.47 -17.66 20.02
CA THR A 216 -37.19 -16.80 20.97
C THR A 216 -37.64 -17.59 22.18
#